data_AF-A0A1I2KXI3-F1
#
_entry.id   AF-A0A1I2KXI3-F1
#
_cell.length_a   1.000
_cell.length_b   1.000
_cell.length_c   1.000
_cell.angle_alpha   90.00
_cell.angle_beta   90.00
_cell.angle_gamma   90.00
#
_symmetry.space_group_name_H-M   'P 1'
#
loop_
_entity.id
_entity.type
_entity.pdbx_description
1 polymer ?
#
loop_
_entity_poly.entity_id
_entity_poly.type
_entity_poly.pdbx_seq_one_letter_code
_entity_poly.pdbx_strand_id
1 'polypeptide(L)' 'MGIGAEIFNFIGAVVRWIYGTIWRTIARKKKFTFKEYLRGPNDSDDWFDFAGHEFVNRIIGAGFLMIIIYLTMKY' A
#
# COMPACT_ATOMS: atom_id res chain seq x y z
N MET A 1 13.66 9.24 -6.02
CA MET A 1 13.83 7.78 -5.83
C MET A 1 14.04 7.12 -7.19
N GLY A 2 14.47 5.85 -7.23
CA GLY A 2 14.59 5.09 -8.48
C GLY A 2 13.25 4.50 -8.95
N ILE A 3 13.09 4.26 -10.25
CA ILE A 3 11.84 3.80 -10.88
C ILE A 3 11.24 2.56 -10.18
N GLY A 4 12.08 1.57 -9.84
CA GLY A 4 11.61 0.38 -9.10
C GLY A 4 10.99 0.71 -7.75
N ALA A 5 11.54 1.68 -7.01
CA ALA A 5 11.03 2.08 -5.70
C ALA A 5 9.64 2.75 -5.78
N GLU A 6 9.33 3.42 -6.90
CA GLU A 6 7.99 3.95 -7.20
C GLU A 6 7.01 2.82 -7.55
N ILE A 7 7.44 1.86 -8.38
CA ILE A 7 6.61 0.70 -8.76
C ILE A 7 6.21 -0.13 -7.53
N PHE A 8 7.16 -0.46 -6.65
CA PHE A 8 6.86 -1.19 -5.41
C PHE A 8 6.00 -0.36 -4.45
N ASN A 9 6.18 0.96 -4.37
CA ASN A 9 5.31 1.85 -3.59
C ASN A 9 3.86 1.81 -4.12
N PHE A 10 3.69 1.94 -5.45
CA PHE A 10 2.39 1.90 -6.10
C PHE A 10 1.67 0.55 -5.92
N ILE A 11 2.36 -0.57 -6.18
CA ILE A 11 1.78 -1.92 -6.00
C ILE A 11 1.39 -2.14 -4.53
N GLY A 12 2.24 -1.76 -3.59
CA GLY A 12 1.94 -1.81 -2.15
C GLY A 12 0.73 -0.97 -1.77
N ALA A 13 0.65 0.26 -2.27
CA ALA A 13 -0.49 1.14 -2.07
C ALA A 13 -1.80 0.55 -2.63
N VAL A 14 -1.76 -0.09 -3.80
CA VAL A 14 -2.93 -0.78 -4.39
C VAL A 14 -3.37 -1.95 -3.50
N VAL A 15 -2.46 -2.82 -3.08
CA VAL A 15 -2.76 -3.96 -2.19
C VAL A 15 -3.35 -3.48 -0.86
N ARG A 16 -2.73 -2.48 -0.22
CA ARG A 16 -3.25 -1.87 1.02
C ARG A 16 -4.60 -1.18 0.82
N TRP A 17 -4.82 -0.52 -0.32
CA TRP A 17 -6.09 0.16 -0.60
C TRP A 17 -7.23 -0.82 -0.83
N ILE A 18 -7.01 -1.93 -1.55
CA ILE A 18 -8.01 -2.99 -1.72
C ILE A 18 -8.36 -3.60 -0.36
N TYR A 19 -7.36 -4.10 0.37
CA TYR A 19 -7.56 -4.69 1.70
C TYR A 19 -8.24 -3.72 2.67
N GLY A 20 -7.73 -2.48 2.76
CA GLY A 20 -8.24 -1.45 3.64
C GLY A 20 -9.64 -0.96 3.25
N THR A 21 -10.00 -0.98 1.97
CA THR A 21 -11.37 -0.67 1.51
C THR A 21 -12.35 -1.76 1.91
N ILE A 22 -11.98 -3.03 1.76
CA ILE A 22 -12.79 -4.18 2.22
C ILE A 22 -12.96 -4.10 3.74
N TRP A 23 -11.86 -4.03 4.50
CA TRP A 23 -11.88 -4.00 5.96
C TRP A 23 -12.66 -2.81 6.52
N ARG A 24 -12.45 -1.58 6.00
CA ARG A 24 -13.18 -0.39 6.46
C ARG A 24 -14.66 -0.41 6.07
N THR A 25 -15.05 -1.15 5.03
CA THR A 25 -16.47 -1.41 4.71
C THR A 25 -17.10 -2.32 5.77
N ILE A 26 -16.46 -3.45 6.09
CA ILE A 26 -16.91 -4.40 7.11
C ILE A 26 -17.01 -3.71 8.49
N ALA A 27 -15.97 -2.97 8.88
CA ALA A 27 -15.89 -2.26 10.16
C ALA A 27 -16.71 -0.94 10.21
N ARG A 28 -17.42 -0.57 9.14
CA ARG A 28 -18.21 0.68 9.02
C ARG A 28 -17.43 1.97 9.39
N LYS A 29 -16.20 2.15 8.87
CA LYS A 29 -15.31 3.32 9.14
C LYS A 29 -15.09 4.19 7.86
N LYS A 30 -14.77 5.51 7.98
CA LYS A 30 -14.54 6.61 6.95
C LYS A 30 -14.11 6.26 5.50
N LYS A 31 -13.50 5.10 5.28
CA LYS A 31 -12.55 4.76 4.19
C LYS A 31 -11.34 5.72 4.15
N PHE A 32 -10.40 5.44 3.27
CA PHE A 32 -9.35 6.36 2.83
C PHE A 32 -9.28 6.26 1.30
N THR A 33 -8.98 7.36 0.64
CA THR A 33 -8.78 7.44 -0.81
C THR A 33 -7.49 6.72 -1.21
N PHE A 34 -7.38 6.31 -2.48
CA PHE A 34 -6.15 5.71 -2.99
C PHE A 34 -4.93 6.65 -2.85
N LYS A 35 -5.13 7.97 -3.04
CA LYS A 35 -4.09 8.98 -2.85
C LYS A 35 -3.51 8.92 -1.42
N GLU A 36 -4.34 8.66 -0.42
CA GLU A 36 -3.88 8.57 0.98
C GLU A 36 -3.10 7.27 1.27
N TYR A 37 -3.42 6.16 0.59
CA TYR A 37 -2.57 4.96 0.66
C TYR A 37 -1.25 5.15 -0.08
N LEU A 38 -1.20 5.95 -1.14
CA LEU A 38 0.02 6.21 -1.91
C LEU A 38 0.94 7.25 -1.26
N ARG A 39 0.38 8.30 -0.64
CA ARG A 39 1.12 9.50 -0.18
C ARG A 39 0.90 9.88 1.29
N GLY A 40 0.18 9.06 2.05
CA GLY A 40 -0.23 9.39 3.43
C GLY A 40 -1.55 10.16 3.51
N PRO A 41 -2.21 10.16 4.69
CA PRO A 41 -3.45 10.89 4.92
C PRO A 41 -3.24 12.40 4.65
N ASN A 42 -4.23 13.07 4.05
CA ASN A 42 -4.14 14.53 3.84
C ASN A 42 -4.40 15.30 5.16
N ASP A 43 -5.07 14.68 6.12
CA ASP A 43 -5.51 15.26 7.40
C ASP A 43 -4.58 14.81 8.57
N SER A 44 -3.26 14.98 8.44
CA SER A 44 -2.29 14.69 9.52
C SER A 44 -1.74 15.98 10.13
N ASP A 45 -2.33 16.42 11.25
CA ASP A 45 -1.95 17.66 11.93
C ASP A 45 -0.55 17.60 12.58
N ASP A 46 0.02 16.40 12.78
CA ASP A 46 1.36 16.18 13.33
C ASP A 46 2.18 15.17 12.50
N TRP A 47 3.39 15.59 12.11
CA TRP A 47 4.58 14.75 11.80
C TRP A 47 4.32 13.39 11.14
N PHE A 48 3.62 13.35 10.01
CA PHE A 48 3.45 12.11 9.25
C PHE A 48 4.77 11.64 8.63
N ASP A 49 5.26 10.46 9.07
CA ASP A 49 6.44 9.81 8.49
C ASP A 49 6.13 9.23 7.10
N PHE A 50 6.29 10.10 6.09
CA PHE A 50 6.15 9.76 4.69
C PHE A 50 7.14 8.68 4.26
N ALA A 51 8.37 8.69 4.79
CA ALA A 51 9.43 7.74 4.40
C ALA A 51 9.11 6.33 4.93
N GLY A 52 8.70 6.21 6.19
CA GLY A 52 8.22 4.96 6.79
C GLY A 52 6.97 4.41 6.09
N HIS A 53 6.02 5.28 5.72
CA HIS A 53 4.81 4.87 5.00
C HIS A 53 5.11 4.31 3.60
N GLU A 54 5.96 4.97 2.82
CA GLU A 54 6.43 4.44 1.54
C GLU A 54 7.23 3.14 1.69
N PHE A 55 8.05 3.03 2.74
CA PHE A 55 8.82 1.82 3.03
C PHE A 55 7.89 0.63 3.31
N VAL A 56 6.84 0.82 4.11
CA VAL A 56 5.79 -0.19 4.34
C VAL A 56 5.07 -0.57 3.03
N ASN A 57 4.74 0.41 2.17
CA ASN A 57 4.21 0.12 0.83
C ASN A 57 5.17 -0.74 0.02
N ARG A 58 6.46 -0.38 -0.05
CA ARG A 58 7.47 -1.12 -0.81
C ARG A 58 7.63 -2.57 -0.34
N ILE A 59 7.64 -2.80 0.97
CA ILE A 59 7.66 -4.17 1.55
C ILE A 59 6.43 -4.96 1.13
N ILE A 60 5.23 -4.37 1.23
CA ILE A 60 3.97 -5.04 0.86
C ILE A 60 3.91 -5.32 -0.65
N GLY A 61 4.38 -4.39 -1.49
CA GLY A 61 4.47 -4.58 -2.93
C GLY A 61 5.45 -5.69 -3.33
N ALA A 62 6.62 -5.75 -2.68
CA ALA A 62 7.60 -6.83 -2.90
C ALA A 62 7.06 -8.19 -2.41
N GLY A 63 6.45 -8.24 -1.22
CA GLY A 63 5.80 -9.44 -0.69
C GLY A 63 4.69 -9.97 -1.59
N PHE A 64 3.84 -9.09 -2.11
CA PHE A 64 2.79 -9.45 -3.07
C PHE A 64 3.38 -10.02 -4.37
N LEU A 65 4.42 -9.40 -4.94
CA LEU A 65 5.09 -9.92 -6.13
C LEU A 65 5.76 -11.28 -5.90
N MET A 66 6.39 -11.51 -4.74
CA MET A 66 6.92 -12.84 -4.39
C MET A 66 5.80 -13.90 -4.29
N ILE A 67 4.63 -13.55 -3.74
CA ILE A 67 3.47 -14.45 -3.70
C ILE A 67 2.98 -14.78 -5.12
N ILE A 68 2.87 -13.78 -6.00
CA ILE A 68 2.48 -14.01 -7.40
C ILE A 68 3.48 -14.91 -8.12
N ILE A 69 4.79 -14.65 -8.01
CA ILE A 69 5.84 -15.50 -8.60
C ILE A 69 5.75 -16.93 -8.08
N TYR A 70 5.62 -17.12 -6.76
CA TYR A 70 5.49 -18.44 -6.15
C TYR A 70 4.24 -19.20 -6.64
N LEU A 71 3.10 -18.51 -6.78
CA LEU A 71 1.89 -19.10 -7.35
C LEU A 71 2.10 -19.48 -8.82
N THR A 72 2.65 -18.58 -9.64
CA THR A 72 2.94 -18.84 -11.06
C THR A 72 3.95 -19.97 -11.27
N MET A 73 4.92 -20.16 -10.38
CA MET A 73 5.87 -21.29 -10.43
C MET A 73 5.28 -22.63 -9.96
N LYS A 74 4.10 -22.62 -9.32
CA LYS A 74 3.41 -23.80 -8.80
C LYS A 74 2.37 -24.36 -9.78
N TYR A 75 1.97 -23.57 -10.77
CA TYR A 75 1.07 -23.95 -11.87
C TYR A 75 1.84 -24.26 -13.15
#